data_AF-A0A2G6CB26-F1
#
_entry.id   AF-A0A2G6CB26-F1
#
_cell.length_a   1.000
_cell.length_b   1.000
_cell.length_c   1.000
_cell.angle_alpha   90.00
_cell.angle_beta   90.00
_cell.angle_gamma   90.00
#
_symmetry.space_group_name_H-M   'P 1'
#
loop_
_entity.id
_entity.type
_entity.pdbx_description
1 polymer ?
#
loop_
_entity_poly.entity_id
_entity_poly.type
_entity_poly.pdbx_seq_one_letter_code
_entity_poly.pdbx_strand_id
1 'polypeptide(L)'
;MGGVQIPKKKKNIRRFDAILRHTQQIYVRDFQALADLKKYSYKKVDFFMDTSYFAIEWKKYKTPAQKYIVVNLNSRGEKFLGDIIRDITEYAQKGYIIYYVPISAGLDDDRVYFEKLKKKLPKKTDLQILEREHDFKYFLKILGGAEKVVGTRLHLYLISQFIGLDTIVYPYQRKIIRMQEVLSKVAV
;
A
#
# COMPACT_ATOMS: atom_id res chain seq x y z
N MET A 1 8.29 6.97 2.05
CA MET A 1 9.73 6.61 2.12
C MET A 1 10.11 5.76 0.90
N GLY A 2 11.12 6.18 0.14
CA GLY A 2 11.73 5.37 -0.92
C GLY A 2 12.66 4.31 -0.32
N GLY A 3 12.77 3.14 -0.93
CA GLY A 3 13.78 2.16 -0.51
C GLY A 3 15.18 2.68 -0.81
N VAL A 4 16.17 2.25 -0.03
CA VAL A 4 17.57 2.60 -0.28
C VAL A 4 18.00 2.01 -1.63
N GLN A 5 18.63 2.82 -2.47
CA GLN A 5 19.15 2.39 -3.76
C GLN A 5 20.65 2.63 -3.80
N ILE A 6 21.42 1.54 -3.97
CA ILE A 6 22.86 1.64 -4.09
C ILE A 6 23.22 2.35 -5.40
N PRO A 7 23.96 3.47 -5.36
CA PRO A 7 24.28 4.22 -6.56
C PRO A 7 25.25 3.45 -7.47
N LYS A 8 25.04 3.55 -8.79
CA LYS A 8 25.92 2.92 -9.78
C LYS A 8 27.03 3.84 -10.30
N LYS A 9 26.83 5.17 -10.23
CA LYS A 9 27.76 6.17 -10.80
C LYS A 9 28.85 6.52 -9.78
N LYS A 10 30.12 6.53 -10.19
CA LYS A 10 31.30 6.84 -9.32
C LYS A 10 31.13 8.10 -8.46
N LYS A 11 30.63 9.20 -9.02
CA LYS A 11 30.38 10.44 -8.26
C LYS A 11 29.34 10.27 -7.15
N ASN A 12 28.30 9.48 -7.42
CA ASN A 12 27.23 9.21 -6.46
C ASN A 12 27.67 8.22 -5.38
N ILE A 13 28.51 7.23 -5.74
CA ILE A 13 29.17 6.31 -4.80
C ILE A 13 29.93 7.10 -3.75
N ARG A 14 30.83 8.02 -4.15
CA ARG A 14 31.59 8.85 -3.21
C ARG A 14 30.71 9.68 -2.26
N ARG A 15 29.61 10.25 -2.78
CA ARG A 15 28.64 11.00 -1.97
C ARG A 15 27.90 10.09 -1.00
N PHE A 16 27.50 8.91 -1.45
CA PHE A 16 26.83 7.91 -0.63
C PHE A 16 27.74 7.42 0.49
N ASP A 17 29.02 7.13 0.19
CA ASP A 17 30.03 6.77 1.20
C ASP A 17 30.25 7.88 2.24
N ALA A 18 30.27 9.15 1.78
CA ALA A 18 30.34 10.28 2.70
C ALA A 18 29.13 10.35 3.65
N ILE A 19 27.91 10.16 3.13
CA ILE A 19 26.70 10.07 3.96
C ILE A 19 26.83 8.91 4.95
N LEU A 20 27.16 7.71 4.48
CA LEU A 20 27.26 6.50 5.30
C LEU A 20 28.31 6.62 6.42
N ARG A 21 29.42 7.34 6.21
CA ARG A 21 30.43 7.56 7.27
C ARG A 21 29.89 8.34 8.48
N HIS A 22 28.93 9.22 8.26
CA HIS A 22 28.29 10.00 9.33
C HIS A 22 26.99 9.37 9.83
N THR A 23 26.50 8.33 9.16
CA THR A 23 25.30 7.61 9.59
C THR A 23 25.62 6.67 10.75
N GLN A 24 24.94 6.84 11.87
CA GLN A 24 25.10 5.97 13.04
C GLN A 24 24.42 4.61 12.85
N GLN A 25 23.22 4.60 12.28
CA GLN A 25 22.42 3.40 12.10
C GLN A 25 21.45 3.61 10.92
N ILE A 26 21.20 2.57 10.14
CA ILE A 26 20.15 2.56 9.10
C ILE A 26 19.14 1.48 9.44
N TYR A 27 17.86 1.84 9.43
CA TYR A 27 16.76 0.91 9.53
C TYR A 27 16.08 0.77 8.17
N VAL A 28 15.98 -0.46 7.68
CA VAL A 28 15.30 -0.77 6.42
C VAL A 28 14.15 -1.73 6.64
N ARG A 29 13.05 -1.47 5.93
CA ARG A 29 11.80 -2.22 6.03
C ARG A 29 11.67 -3.41 5.08
N ASP A 30 12.63 -3.59 4.17
CA ASP A 30 12.64 -4.72 3.23
C ASP A 30 13.98 -5.44 3.22
N PHE A 31 13.92 -6.78 3.13
CA PHE A 31 15.12 -7.64 3.19
C PHE A 31 16.05 -7.44 1.99
N GLN A 32 15.53 -7.03 0.84
CA GLN A 32 16.36 -6.72 -0.31
C GLN A 32 17.25 -5.50 -0.06
N ALA A 33 16.69 -4.40 0.46
CA ALA A 33 17.48 -3.23 0.84
C ALA A 33 18.51 -3.54 1.95
N LEU A 34 18.16 -4.41 2.90
CA LEU A 34 19.09 -4.89 3.92
C LEU A 34 20.27 -5.63 3.30
N ALA A 35 19.99 -6.58 2.41
CA ALA A 35 21.01 -7.36 1.72
C ALA A 35 21.88 -6.47 0.82
N ASP A 36 21.28 -5.52 0.09
CA ASP A 36 21.98 -4.60 -0.79
C ASP A 36 22.97 -3.72 -0.01
N LEU A 37 22.57 -3.19 1.16
CA LEU A 37 23.45 -2.40 2.03
C LEU A 37 24.57 -3.23 2.66
N LYS A 38 24.27 -4.45 3.11
CA LYS A 38 25.29 -5.39 3.62
C LYS A 38 26.30 -5.77 2.54
N LYS A 39 25.84 -6.05 1.32
CA LYS A 39 26.69 -6.31 0.15
C LYS A 39 27.55 -5.10 -0.23
N TYR A 40 27.04 -3.90 0.00
CA TYR A 40 27.79 -2.65 -0.12
C TYR A 40 28.77 -2.41 1.05
N SER A 41 29.00 -3.40 1.92
CA SER A 41 29.91 -3.37 3.07
C SER A 41 29.51 -2.40 4.20
N TYR A 42 28.26 -1.91 4.20
CA TYR A 42 27.76 -1.12 5.31
C TYR A 42 27.21 -2.05 6.41
N LYS A 43 27.81 -1.98 7.61
CA LYS A 43 27.52 -2.93 8.71
C LYS A 43 26.45 -2.45 9.69
N LYS A 44 26.23 -1.14 9.82
CA LYS A 44 25.29 -0.55 10.79
C LYS A 44 23.88 -0.44 10.21
N VAL A 45 23.39 -1.56 9.69
CA VAL A 45 22.07 -1.67 9.06
C VAL A 45 21.30 -2.84 9.64
N ASP A 46 20.09 -2.54 10.09
CA ASP A 46 19.18 -3.52 10.66
C ASP A 46 17.82 -3.48 9.98
N PHE A 47 17.15 -4.62 10.05
CA PHE A 47 15.76 -4.70 9.68
C PHE A 47 14.91 -3.99 10.73
N PHE A 48 13.95 -3.19 10.28
CA PHE A 48 12.90 -2.63 11.13
C PHE A 48 11.59 -2.67 10.36
N MET A 49 10.55 -3.26 10.94
CA MET A 49 9.24 -3.36 10.30
C MET A 49 8.71 -1.97 9.93
N ASP A 50 7.89 -1.89 8.88
CA ASP A 50 7.26 -0.62 8.51
C ASP A 50 6.58 0.02 9.73
N THR A 51 6.80 1.32 9.95
CA THR A 51 6.29 2.03 11.14
C THR A 51 4.78 1.95 11.28
N SER A 52 4.06 1.75 10.16
CA SER A 52 2.63 1.47 10.21
C SER A 52 2.33 0.26 11.11
N TYR A 53 3.11 -0.81 11.11
CA TYR A 53 2.85 -1.97 11.96
C TYR A 53 2.70 -1.61 13.46
N PHE A 54 3.49 -0.65 13.96
CA PHE A 54 3.49 -0.25 15.36
C PHE A 54 2.51 0.88 15.70
N ALA A 55 1.93 1.53 14.69
CA ALA A 55 1.16 2.75 14.91
C ALA A 55 -0.18 2.48 15.61
N ILE A 56 -0.77 1.30 15.43
CA ILE A 56 -2.13 0.96 15.85
C ILE A 56 -2.23 -0.52 16.25
N GLU A 57 -3.11 -0.84 17.20
CA GLU A 57 -3.50 -2.20 17.49
C GLU A 57 -4.46 -2.77 16.43
N TRP A 58 -3.90 -3.19 15.29
CA TRP A 58 -4.64 -3.59 14.08
C TRP A 58 -5.72 -4.63 14.31
N LYS A 59 -5.45 -5.64 15.16
CA LYS A 59 -6.37 -6.75 15.44
C LYS A 59 -7.71 -6.30 16.04
N LYS A 60 -7.76 -5.14 16.72
CA LYS A 60 -8.99 -4.57 17.28
C LYS A 60 -9.99 -4.11 16.21
N TYR A 61 -9.52 -3.87 14.99
CA TYR A 61 -10.36 -3.36 13.89
C TYR A 61 -10.93 -4.48 13.02
N LYS A 62 -10.46 -5.72 13.16
CA LYS A 62 -11.03 -6.84 12.39
C LYS A 62 -12.46 -7.09 12.85
N THR A 63 -13.40 -7.03 11.92
CA THR A 63 -14.81 -7.35 12.14
C THR A 63 -15.28 -8.39 11.13
N PRO A 64 -16.46 -9.02 11.33
CA PRO A 64 -17.05 -9.89 10.32
C PRO A 64 -17.21 -9.15 8.99
N ALA A 65 -16.95 -9.87 7.88
CA ALA A 65 -17.07 -9.30 6.55
C ALA A 65 -18.51 -8.80 6.31
N GLN A 66 -18.61 -7.58 5.81
CA GLN A 66 -19.85 -6.94 5.42
C GLN A 66 -19.92 -6.86 3.89
N LYS A 67 -21.12 -6.56 3.36
CA LYS A 67 -21.39 -6.54 1.92
C LYS A 67 -20.83 -5.30 1.20
N TYR A 68 -19.52 -5.08 1.34
CA TYR A 68 -18.79 -4.05 0.65
C TYR A 68 -17.32 -4.43 0.42
N ILE A 69 -16.72 -3.78 -0.57
CA ILE A 69 -15.29 -3.84 -0.85
C ILE A 69 -14.66 -2.45 -0.76
N VAL A 70 -13.36 -2.41 -0.52
CA VAL A 70 -12.58 -1.17 -0.50
C VAL A 70 -11.63 -1.15 -1.69
N VAL A 71 -11.63 -0.05 -2.45
CA VAL A 71 -10.88 0.11 -3.69
C VAL A 71 -10.00 1.35 -3.63
N ASN A 72 -8.77 1.25 -4.14
CA ASN A 72 -7.89 2.40 -4.34
C ASN A 72 -7.14 2.30 -5.67
N LEU A 73 -7.01 3.44 -6.35
CA LEU A 73 -6.23 3.57 -7.58
C LEU A 73 -5.44 4.89 -7.55
N ASN A 74 -4.26 4.89 -8.16
CA ASN A 74 -3.44 6.08 -8.35
C ASN A 74 -2.90 6.15 -9.78
N SER A 75 -2.24 7.26 -10.09
CA SER A 75 -1.69 7.53 -11.43
C SER A 75 -0.82 6.44 -12.00
N ARG A 76 -0.01 5.82 -11.16
CA ARG A 76 0.89 4.74 -11.59
C ARG A 76 0.21 3.38 -11.72
N GLY A 77 -0.92 3.20 -11.03
CA GLY A 77 -1.78 2.04 -11.14
C GLY A 77 -2.73 2.09 -12.34
N GLU A 78 -2.84 3.23 -13.03
CA GLU A 78 -3.78 3.42 -14.15
C GLU A 78 -3.62 2.38 -15.26
N LYS A 79 -2.41 1.88 -15.49
CA LYS A 79 -2.16 0.79 -16.45
C LYS A 79 -2.91 -0.51 -16.12
N PHE A 80 -3.34 -0.70 -14.88
CA PHE A 80 -4.13 -1.84 -14.40
C PHE A 80 -5.62 -1.52 -14.29
N LEU A 81 -6.07 -0.35 -14.74
CA LEU A 81 -7.47 0.07 -14.60
C LEU A 81 -8.45 -0.95 -15.21
N GLY A 82 -8.10 -1.56 -16.34
CA GLY A 82 -8.93 -2.60 -16.96
C GLY A 82 -9.11 -3.84 -16.08
N ASP A 83 -8.01 -4.33 -15.50
CA ASP A 83 -8.04 -5.48 -14.59
C ASP A 83 -8.78 -5.15 -13.29
N ILE A 84 -8.54 -3.97 -12.71
CA ILE A 84 -9.24 -3.50 -11.51
C ILE A 84 -10.74 -3.41 -11.76
N ILE A 85 -11.16 -2.85 -12.90
CA ILE A 85 -12.59 -2.78 -13.25
C ILE A 85 -13.18 -4.18 -13.38
N ARG A 86 -12.49 -5.10 -14.04
CA ARG A 86 -12.95 -6.49 -14.17
C ARG A 86 -13.17 -7.11 -12.79
N ASP A 87 -12.19 -7.00 -11.90
CA ASP A 87 -12.25 -7.59 -10.55
C ASP A 87 -13.37 -6.99 -9.69
N ILE A 88 -13.62 -5.68 -9.77
CA ILE A 88 -14.65 -5.03 -8.94
C ILE A 88 -16.05 -5.08 -9.56
N THR A 89 -16.17 -5.37 -10.87
CA THR A 89 -17.46 -5.44 -11.57
C THR A 89 -18.32 -6.59 -11.04
N GLU A 90 -17.71 -7.72 -10.69
CA GLU A 90 -18.43 -8.85 -10.09
C GLU A 90 -19.12 -8.45 -8.78
N TYR A 91 -18.42 -7.71 -7.91
CA TYR A 91 -18.98 -7.19 -6.66
C TYR A 91 -20.08 -6.16 -6.93
N ALA A 92 -19.87 -5.25 -7.90
CA ALA A 92 -20.89 -4.29 -8.31
C ALA A 92 -22.19 -4.99 -8.74
N GLN A 93 -22.09 -6.06 -9.55
CA GLN A 93 -23.24 -6.84 -10.02
C GLN A 93 -23.95 -7.60 -8.90
N LYS A 94 -23.21 -8.04 -7.88
CA LYS A 94 -23.76 -8.67 -6.65
C LYS A 94 -24.40 -7.66 -5.69
N GLY A 95 -24.38 -6.37 -6.02
CA GLY A 95 -24.95 -5.30 -5.21
C GLY A 95 -24.14 -5.01 -3.94
N TYR A 96 -22.81 -5.11 -4.02
CA TYR A 96 -21.92 -4.63 -2.97
C TYR A 96 -21.76 -3.12 -3.04
N ILE A 97 -21.56 -2.48 -1.89
CA ILE A 97 -21.05 -1.11 -1.84
C ILE A 97 -19.56 -1.14 -2.19
N ILE A 98 -19.12 -0.21 -3.04
CA ILE A 98 -17.72 -0.02 -3.38
C ILE A 98 -17.24 1.27 -2.73
N TYR A 99 -16.43 1.14 -1.68
CA TYR A 99 -15.77 2.27 -1.04
C TYR A 99 -14.46 2.59 -1.75
N TYR A 100 -14.40 3.72 -2.43
CA TYR A 100 -13.19 4.24 -3.04
C TYR A 100 -12.41 5.11 -2.05
N VAL A 101 -11.14 4.78 -1.82
CA VAL A 101 -10.26 5.53 -0.90
C VAL A 101 -9.32 6.41 -1.73
N PRO A 102 -9.55 7.72 -1.83
CA PRO A 102 -8.59 8.63 -2.44
C PRO A 102 -7.38 8.80 -1.52
N ILE A 103 -6.18 8.78 -2.10
CA ILE A 103 -4.93 9.12 -1.39
C ILE A 103 -4.26 10.26 -2.14
N SER A 104 -4.57 11.49 -1.74
CA SER A 104 -3.91 12.67 -2.27
C SER A 104 -2.50 12.81 -1.67
N ALA A 105 -1.48 12.96 -2.51
CA ALA A 105 -0.10 13.13 -2.07
C ALA A 105 0.64 14.12 -3.00
N GLY A 106 0.77 15.37 -2.54
CA GLY A 106 1.32 16.44 -3.36
C GLY A 106 0.38 16.81 -4.50
N LEU A 107 0.84 16.74 -5.75
CA LEU A 107 0.04 17.07 -6.94
C LEU A 107 -0.81 15.90 -7.45
N ASP A 108 -0.62 14.68 -6.92
CA ASP A 108 -1.46 13.53 -7.29
C ASP A 108 -2.81 13.61 -6.54
N ASP A 109 -3.90 13.84 -7.27
CA ASP A 109 -5.28 13.70 -6.76
C ASP A 109 -5.91 12.40 -7.28
N ASP A 110 -5.97 11.40 -6.40
CA ASP A 110 -6.54 10.09 -6.72
C ASP A 110 -8.07 10.17 -6.96
N ARG A 111 -8.75 11.28 -6.65
CA ARG A 111 -10.20 11.45 -6.94
C ARG A 111 -10.52 11.44 -8.42
N VAL A 112 -9.58 11.77 -9.30
CA VAL A 112 -9.77 11.63 -10.76
C VAL A 112 -10.12 10.18 -11.15
N TYR A 113 -9.60 9.20 -10.41
CA TYR A 113 -9.86 7.79 -10.67
C TYR A 113 -11.23 7.33 -10.15
N PHE A 114 -11.78 7.97 -9.12
CA PHE A 114 -13.17 7.75 -8.72
C PHE A 114 -14.12 8.02 -9.90
N GLU A 115 -13.94 9.17 -10.56
CA GLU A 115 -14.76 9.54 -11.72
C GLU A 115 -14.55 8.59 -12.92
N LYS A 116 -13.32 8.11 -13.13
CA LYS A 116 -13.04 7.10 -14.18
C LYS A 116 -13.76 5.77 -13.87
N LEU A 117 -13.76 5.33 -12.62
CA LEU A 117 -14.47 4.11 -12.20
C LEU A 117 -15.98 4.29 -12.35
N LYS A 118 -16.53 5.41 -11.85
CA LYS A 118 -17.96 5.75 -11.96
C LYS A 118 -18.49 5.68 -13.40
N LYS A 119 -17.68 6.12 -14.37
CA LYS A 119 -18.04 6.09 -15.80
C LYS A 119 -18.00 4.68 -16.42
N LYS A 120 -17.17 3.78 -15.89
CA LYS A 120 -16.92 2.46 -16.48
C LYS A 120 -17.65 1.31 -15.77
N LEU A 121 -18.04 1.51 -14.52
CA LEU A 121 -18.82 0.54 -13.75
C LEU A 121 -20.30 0.58 -14.15
N PRO A 122 -21.07 -0.50 -13.88
CA PRO A 122 -22.51 -0.51 -14.12
C PRO A 122 -23.21 0.70 -13.47
N LYS A 123 -24.19 1.31 -14.15
CA LYS A 123 -24.86 2.54 -13.68
C LYS A 123 -25.50 2.42 -12.29
N LYS A 124 -25.90 1.22 -11.88
CA LYS A 124 -26.52 0.95 -10.57
C LYS A 124 -25.50 0.67 -9.45
N THR A 125 -24.20 0.79 -9.72
CA THR A 125 -23.16 0.54 -8.72
C THR A 125 -23.22 1.59 -7.62
N ASP A 126 -23.28 1.13 -6.37
CA ASP A 126 -23.15 1.99 -5.19
C ASP A 126 -21.66 2.27 -4.93
N LEU A 127 -21.14 3.32 -5.57
CA LEU A 127 -19.75 3.75 -5.48
C LEU A 127 -19.65 5.01 -4.60
N GLN A 128 -18.97 4.90 -3.46
CA GLN A 128 -18.87 5.95 -2.45
C GLN A 128 -17.42 6.31 -2.16
N ILE A 129 -17.14 7.58 -1.86
CA ILE A 129 -15.82 8.00 -1.40
C ILE A 129 -15.70 7.72 0.10
N LEU A 130 -14.63 7.04 0.50
CA LEU A 130 -14.25 6.84 1.89
C LEU A 130 -13.07 7.76 2.24
N GLU A 131 -13.40 8.91 2.81
CA GLU A 131 -12.41 9.90 3.27
C GLU A 131 -11.68 9.40 4.52
N ARG A 132 -10.34 9.43 4.49
CA ARG A 132 -9.49 8.95 5.60
C ARG A 132 -8.86 10.06 6.43
N GLU A 133 -8.78 11.28 5.90
CA GLU A 133 -8.01 12.37 6.51
C GLU A 133 -8.77 13.06 7.64
N HIS A 134 -10.10 13.07 7.55
CA HIS A 134 -10.95 13.69 8.57
C HIS A 134 -11.21 12.75 9.78
N ASP A 135 -11.42 11.47 9.53
CA ASP A 135 -11.62 10.46 10.58
C ASP A 135 -10.94 9.13 10.23
N PHE A 136 -9.69 9.02 10.67
CA PHE A 136 -8.91 7.81 10.43
C PHE A 136 -9.47 6.59 11.19
N LYS A 137 -10.08 6.77 12.36
CA LYS A 137 -10.66 5.65 13.13
C LYS A 137 -11.89 5.09 12.43
N TYR A 138 -12.74 5.96 11.89
CA TYR A 138 -13.87 5.56 11.06
C TYR A 138 -13.40 4.83 9.80
N PHE A 139 -12.39 5.35 9.11
CA PHE A 139 -11.76 4.65 7.99
C PHE A 139 -11.32 3.23 8.36
N LEU A 140 -10.65 3.04 9.50
CA LEU A 140 -10.21 1.71 9.95
C LEU A 140 -11.38 0.79 10.29
N LYS A 141 -12.47 1.33 10.85
CA LYS A 141 -13.69 0.56 11.13
C LYS A 141 -14.35 0.04 9.85
N ILE A 142 -14.45 0.89 8.83
CA ILE A 142 -14.94 0.47 7.51
C ILE A 142 -13.97 -0.52 6.87
N LEU A 143 -12.68 -0.22 6.86
CA LEU A 143 -11.69 -1.12 6.27
C LEU A 143 -11.74 -2.51 6.91
N GLY A 144 -11.86 -2.59 8.24
CA GLY A 144 -11.86 -3.83 9.00
C GLY A 144 -13.06 -4.75 8.80
N GLY A 145 -14.14 -4.28 8.17
CA GLY A 145 -15.29 -5.09 7.75
C GLY A 145 -15.33 -5.36 6.25
N ALA A 146 -14.33 -4.93 5.48
CA ALA A 146 -14.30 -5.14 4.04
C ALA A 146 -14.18 -6.63 3.69
N GLU A 147 -15.00 -7.09 2.75
CA GLU A 147 -14.87 -8.46 2.22
C GLU A 147 -13.59 -8.62 1.39
N LYS A 148 -13.26 -7.58 0.62
CA LYS A 148 -12.04 -7.51 -0.19
C LYS A 148 -11.49 -6.09 -0.20
N VAL A 149 -10.16 -5.98 -0.23
CA VAL A 149 -9.46 -4.73 -0.51
C VAL A 149 -8.71 -4.84 -1.84
N VAL A 150 -9.05 -4.00 -2.81
CA VAL A 150 -8.39 -3.95 -4.13
C VAL A 150 -7.60 -2.65 -4.24
N GLY A 151 -6.29 -2.71 -4.44
CA GLY A 151 -5.50 -1.49 -4.37
C GLY A 151 -4.16 -1.48 -5.08
N THR A 152 -3.64 -0.29 -5.33
CA THR A 152 -2.29 -0.09 -5.89
C THR A 152 -1.32 0.54 -4.89
N ARG A 153 -1.80 1.08 -3.76
CA ARG A 153 -0.98 1.79 -2.76
C ARG A 153 -0.45 0.85 -1.67
N LEU A 154 0.84 0.99 -1.38
CA LEU A 154 1.54 0.15 -0.40
C LEU A 154 0.93 0.20 1.01
N HIS A 155 0.65 1.39 1.57
CA HIS A 155 0.20 1.47 2.96
C HIS A 155 -1.24 0.96 3.14
N LEU A 156 -2.11 1.11 2.13
CA LEU A 156 -3.44 0.49 2.18
C LEU A 156 -3.30 -1.03 2.21
N TYR A 157 -2.40 -1.60 1.39
CA TYR A 157 -2.08 -3.02 1.43
C TYR A 157 -1.56 -3.45 2.82
N LEU A 158 -0.54 -2.79 3.35
CA LEU A 158 0.05 -3.14 4.65
C LEU A 158 -0.98 -3.12 5.77
N ILE A 159 -1.75 -2.05 5.89
CA ILE A 159 -2.80 -1.92 6.92
C ILE A 159 -3.82 -3.05 6.78
N SER A 160 -4.25 -3.36 5.56
CA SER A 160 -5.21 -4.44 5.30
C SER A 160 -4.66 -5.80 5.72
N GLN A 161 -3.37 -6.06 5.48
CA GLN A 161 -2.71 -7.29 5.93
C GLN A 161 -2.58 -7.36 7.45
N PHE A 162 -2.25 -6.25 8.11
CA PHE A 162 -2.14 -6.21 9.56
C PHE A 162 -3.47 -6.44 10.27
N ILE A 163 -4.58 -6.02 9.64
CA ILE A 163 -5.93 -6.31 10.11
C ILE A 163 -6.34 -7.76 9.80
N GLY A 164 -5.70 -8.42 8.82
CA GLY A 164 -6.05 -9.78 8.38
C GLY A 164 -7.19 -9.79 7.36
N LEU A 165 -7.15 -8.87 6.39
CA LEU A 165 -8.11 -8.77 5.28
C LEU A 165 -7.59 -9.45 4.02
N ASP A 166 -8.52 -9.94 3.21
CA ASP A 166 -8.22 -10.45 1.87
C ASP A 166 -7.98 -9.27 0.91
N THR A 167 -6.85 -9.31 0.19
CA THR A 167 -6.39 -8.19 -0.64
C THR A 167 -5.99 -8.64 -2.04
N ILE A 168 -6.44 -7.91 -3.05
CA ILE A 168 -5.88 -7.94 -4.41
C ILE A 168 -5.03 -6.69 -4.59
N VAL A 169 -3.73 -6.89 -4.83
CA VAL A 169 -2.80 -5.78 -4.96
C VAL A 169 -2.22 -5.76 -6.35
N TYR A 170 -2.26 -4.60 -6.98
CA TYR A 170 -1.72 -4.38 -8.32
C TYR A 170 -0.32 -3.75 -8.23
N PRO A 171 0.76 -4.56 -8.36
CA PRO A 171 2.10 -4.07 -8.16
C PRO A 171 2.55 -3.26 -9.38
N TYR A 172 2.46 -1.94 -9.30
CA TYR A 172 3.16 -1.09 -10.28
C TYR A 172 4.61 -0.81 -9.88
N GLN A 173 5.00 -1.08 -8.62
CA GLN A 173 6.40 -1.01 -8.15
C GLN A 173 6.81 -2.28 -7.44
N ARG A 174 8.10 -2.61 -7.54
CA ARG A 174 8.76 -3.68 -6.76
C ARG A 174 8.56 -3.55 -5.24
N LYS A 175 8.16 -2.38 -4.74
CA LYS A 175 7.96 -2.11 -3.31
C LYS A 175 6.91 -3.00 -2.67
N ILE A 176 5.79 -3.26 -3.36
CA ILE A 176 4.71 -4.11 -2.81
C ILE A 176 5.17 -5.57 -2.75
N ILE A 177 5.79 -6.05 -3.82
CA ILE A 177 6.35 -7.39 -3.92
C ILE A 177 7.38 -7.64 -2.80
N ARG A 178 8.29 -6.68 -2.58
CA ARG A 178 9.25 -6.74 -1.46
C ARG A 178 8.58 -6.82 -0.10
N MET A 179 7.46 -6.11 0.10
CA MET A 179 6.75 -6.16 1.38
C MET A 179 5.95 -7.46 1.54
N GLN A 180 5.43 -8.05 0.47
CA GLN A 180 4.85 -9.41 0.50
C GLN A 180 5.88 -10.44 1.01
N GLU A 181 7.12 -10.37 0.52
CA GLU A 181 8.23 -11.20 1.00
C GLU A 181 8.63 -10.94 2.45
N VAL A 182 8.45 -9.71 2.92
CA VAL A 182 8.66 -9.38 4.34
C VAL A 182 7.57 -10.06 5.17
N LEU A 183 6.29 -9.79 4.87
CA LEU A 183 5.16 -10.29 5.63
C LEU A 183 5.13 -11.84 5.71
N SER A 184 5.57 -12.53 4.66
CA SER A 184 5.65 -14.00 4.68
C SER A 184 6.70 -14.56 5.65
N LYS A 185 7.68 -13.76 6.07
CA LYS A 185 8.77 -14.17 6.96
C LYS A 185 8.61 -13.70 8.40
N VAL A 186 7.85 -12.62 8.63
CA VAL A 186 7.77 -12.00 9.97
C VAL A 186 6.55 -12.42 10.78
N ALA A 187 5.74 -13.39 10.31
CA ALA A 187 4.54 -13.91 10.99
C ALA A 187 3.66 -12.80 11.61
N VAL A 188 2.78 -12.21 10.79
CA VAL A 188 1.81 -11.20 11.25
C VAL A 188 0.50 -11.84 11.70
#